data_AF-A0A369TH10-F1
#
_entry.id   AF-A0A369TH10-F1
#
_cell.length_a   1.000
_cell.length_b   1.000
_cell.length_c   1.000
_cell.angle_alpha   90.00
_cell.angle_beta   90.00
_cell.angle_gamma   90.00
#
_symmetry.space_group_name_H-M   'P 1'
#
loop_
_entity.id
_entity.type
_entity.pdbx_description
1 polymer ?
#
loop_
_entity_poly.entity_id
_entity_poly.type
_entity_poly.pdbx_seq_one_letter_code
_entity_poly.pdbx_strand_id
1 'polypeptide(L)'
;MSGGPIARACMASERKARNEALCGCIQTVANQDLSGADQRMAVSFYDDPHRAQVMRQSDNPRDEAFWLRYRGYADRSEQLCRAYS
;
A
#
# COMPACT_ATOMS: atom_id res chain seq x y z
N MET A 1 -5.99 -17.02 -3.71
CA MET A 1 -5.81 -15.71 -3.06
C MET A 1 -4.55 -15.05 -3.61
N SER A 2 -4.63 -13.78 -4.00
CA SER A 2 -3.49 -13.04 -4.54
C SER A 2 -2.48 -12.75 -3.41
N GLY A 3 -1.49 -13.63 -3.27
CA GLY A 3 -0.34 -13.40 -2.39
C GLY A 3 0.68 -12.46 -3.05
N GLY A 4 1.36 -11.63 -2.25
CA GLY A 4 2.37 -10.71 -2.75
C GLY A 4 2.99 -9.87 -1.62
N PRO A 5 3.93 -8.97 -1.94
CA PRO A 5 4.68 -8.21 -0.93
C PRO A 5 3.79 -7.32 -0.07
N ILE A 6 2.78 -6.66 -0.65
CA ILE A 6 1.81 -5.83 0.07
C ILE A 6 0.87 -6.68 0.91
N ALA A 7 0.36 -7.81 0.40
CA ALA A 7 -0.48 -8.72 1.18
C ALA A 7 0.27 -9.24 2.42
N ARG A 8 1.55 -9.61 2.26
CA ARG A 8 2.40 -10.07 3.38
C ARG A 8 2.61 -8.96 4.41
N ALA A 9 2.95 -7.75 3.98
CA ALA A 9 3.13 -6.61 4.86
C ALA A 9 1.83 -6.21 5.59
N CYS A 10 0.69 -6.26 4.89
CA CYS A 10 -0.63 -6.02 5.45
C CYS A 10 -0.97 -7.02 6.57
N MET A 11 -0.74 -8.31 6.34
CA MET A 11 -0.97 -9.37 7.32
C MET A 11 -0.02 -9.27 8.52
N ALA A 12 1.21 -8.81 8.31
CA ALA A 12 2.21 -8.60 9.36
C ALA A 12 1.95 -7.33 10.19
N SER A 13 1.24 -6.34 9.65
CA SER A 13 1.00 -5.07 10.34
C SER A 13 0.15 -5.23 11.61
N GLU A 14 0.25 -4.30 12.56
CA GLU A 14 -0.55 -4.36 13.80
C GLU A 14 -2.01 -3.93 13.62
N ARG A 15 -2.46 -3.62 12.39
CA ARG A 15 -3.82 -3.14 12.10
C ARG A 15 -4.88 -4.18 12.49
N LYS A 16 -5.91 -3.77 13.25
CA LYS A 16 -6.95 -4.67 13.77
C LYS A 16 -7.82 -5.33 12.70
N ALA A 17 -8.13 -4.60 11.61
CA ALA A 17 -9.00 -5.09 10.54
C ALA A 17 -8.29 -6.04 9.55
N ARG A 18 -7.00 -6.34 9.75
CA ARG A 18 -6.24 -7.17 8.81
C ARG A 18 -6.83 -8.58 8.76
N ASN A 19 -7.11 -9.04 7.55
CA ASN A 19 -7.48 -10.41 7.28
C ASN A 19 -7.07 -10.77 5.85
N GLU A 20 -7.12 -12.06 5.59
CA GLU A 20 -6.70 -12.68 4.35
C GLU A 20 -7.45 -12.14 3.11
N ALA A 21 -8.75 -11.88 3.22
CA ALA A 21 -9.55 -11.33 2.13
C ALA A 21 -9.21 -9.86 1.86
N LEU A 22 -9.13 -9.04 2.91
CA LEU A 22 -8.77 -7.63 2.82
C LEU A 22 -7.37 -7.45 2.24
N CYS A 23 -6.36 -8.12 2.81
CA CYS A 23 -4.97 -7.98 2.37
C CYS A 23 -4.77 -8.53 0.95
N GLY A 24 -5.51 -9.57 0.54
CA GLY A 24 -5.51 -10.07 -0.83
C GLY A 24 -6.16 -9.10 -1.84
N CYS A 25 -7.25 -8.43 -1.45
CA CYS A 25 -7.88 -7.38 -2.25
C CYS A 25 -6.90 -6.21 -2.45
N ILE A 26 -6.30 -5.72 -1.36
CA ILE A 26 -5.32 -4.63 -1.38
C ILE A 26 -4.13 -4.98 -2.29
N GLN A 27 -3.60 -6.21 -2.21
CA GLN A 27 -2.53 -6.66 -3.11
C GLN A 27 -2.97 -6.72 -4.58
N THR A 28 -4.22 -7.06 -4.86
CA THR A 28 -4.76 -7.09 -6.22
C THR A 28 -4.83 -5.68 -6.81
N VAL A 29 -5.26 -4.69 -6.01
CA VAL A 29 -5.22 -3.27 -6.40
C VAL A 29 -3.77 -2.81 -6.59
N ALA A 30 -2.85 -3.19 -5.68
CA ALA A 30 -1.43 -2.88 -5.82
C ALA A 30 -0.81 -3.43 -7.11
N ASN A 31 -1.23 -4.61 -7.57
CA ASN A 31 -0.74 -5.18 -8.84
C ASN A 31 -1.22 -4.41 -10.07
N GLN A 32 -2.32 -3.67 -9.97
CA GLN A 32 -2.86 -2.85 -11.05
C GLN A 32 -2.22 -1.45 -11.07
N ASP A 33 -2.01 -0.87 -9.89
CA ASP A 33 -1.69 0.56 -9.75
C ASP A 33 -0.20 0.83 -9.45
N LEU A 34 0.51 -0.15 -8.89
CA LEU A 34 1.88 0.00 -8.42
C LEU A 34 2.83 -0.93 -9.17
N SER A 35 3.96 -0.38 -9.62
CA SER A 35 5.07 -1.19 -10.13
C SER A 35 5.69 -2.04 -8.99
N GLY A 36 6.48 -3.05 -9.34
CA GLY A 36 7.19 -3.84 -8.33
C GLY A 36 8.13 -2.99 -7.45
N ALA A 37 8.68 -1.89 -7.97
CA ALA A 37 9.47 -0.94 -7.19
C ALA A 37 8.59 -0.11 -6.24
N ASP A 38 7.46 0.38 -6.72
CA ASP A 38 6.50 1.12 -5.89
C ASP A 38 5.95 0.21 -4.78
N GLN A 39 5.66 -1.07 -5.04
CA GLN A 39 5.22 -2.02 -4.02
C GLN A 39 6.28 -2.23 -2.93
N ARG A 40 7.57 -2.32 -3.28
CA ARG A 40 8.64 -2.40 -2.27
C ARG A 40 8.74 -1.14 -1.42
N MET A 41 8.59 0.03 -2.02
CA MET A 41 8.54 1.29 -1.27
C MET A 41 7.32 1.32 -0.34
N ALA A 42 6.14 0.96 -0.84
CA ALA A 42 4.92 0.90 -0.05
C ALA A 42 5.01 -0.11 1.10
N VAL A 43 5.65 -1.28 0.92
CA VAL A 43 5.94 -2.23 2.01
C VAL A 43 6.72 -1.55 3.14
N SER A 44 7.71 -0.72 2.81
CA SER A 44 8.49 -0.04 3.85
C SER A 44 7.67 0.92 4.73
N PHE A 45 6.49 1.36 4.28
CA PHE A 45 5.58 2.16 5.09
C PHE A 45 4.76 1.34 6.09
N TYR A 46 4.65 0.02 5.87
CA TYR A 46 4.06 -0.89 6.86
C TYR A 46 5.03 -1.10 8.02
N ASP A 47 6.33 -1.19 7.73
CA ASP A 47 7.38 -1.39 8.73
C ASP A 47 7.68 -0.09 9.50
N ASP A 48 7.74 1.04 8.78
CA ASP A 48 8.00 2.35 9.35
C ASP A 48 7.00 3.39 8.82
N PRO A 49 5.93 3.68 9.58
CA PRO A 49 4.95 4.71 9.23
C PRO A 49 5.55 6.11 9.05
N HIS A 50 6.68 6.41 9.68
CA HIS A 50 7.33 7.72 9.55
C HIS A 50 7.86 7.94 8.13
N ARG A 51 8.24 6.88 7.40
CA ARG A 51 8.67 6.99 5.99
C ARG A 51 7.57 7.54 5.08
N ALA A 52 6.31 7.22 5.35
CA ALA A 52 5.20 7.78 4.60
C ALA A 52 5.06 9.30 4.86
N GLN A 53 5.34 9.74 6.09
CA GLN A 53 5.35 11.17 6.44
C GLN A 53 6.48 11.91 5.73
N VAL A 54 7.70 11.36 5.75
CA VAL A 54 8.87 11.92 5.04
C VAL A 54 8.59 11.98 3.54
N MET A 55 8.08 10.89 2.94
CA MET A 55 7.73 10.85 1.52
C MET A 55 6.73 11.95 1.14
N ARG A 56 5.70 12.15 1.96
CA ARG A 56 4.67 13.17 1.73
C ARG A 56 5.21 14.60 1.79
N GLN A 57 6.27 14.84 2.56
CA GLN A 57 6.88 16.16 2.78
C GLN A 57 8.13 16.39 1.91
N SER A 58 8.53 15.42 1.11
CA SER A 58 9.72 15.52 0.27
C SER A 58 9.47 16.44 -0.92
N ASP A 59 10.39 17.37 -1.16
CA ASP A 59 10.41 18.24 -2.35
C ASP A 59 11.09 17.54 -3.56
N ASN A 60 11.41 16.25 -3.46
CA ASN A 60 12.03 15.50 -4.55
C ASN A 60 10.98 15.08 -5.58
N PRO A 61 11.13 15.42 -6.88
CA PRO A 61 10.15 15.07 -7.91
C PRO A 61 9.87 13.57 -8.04
N ARG A 62 10.84 12.70 -7.73
CA ARG A 62 10.65 11.24 -7.77
C ARG A 62 9.76 10.76 -6.62
N ASP A 63 9.92 11.36 -5.46
CA ASP A 63 9.14 11.06 -4.26
C ASP A 63 7.70 11.54 -4.45
N GLU A 64 7.52 12.75 -4.99
CA GLU A 64 6.21 13.29 -5.37
C GLU A 64 5.49 12.38 -6.37
N ALA A 65 6.20 11.95 -7.43
CA ALA A 65 5.61 11.07 -8.44
C ALA A 65 5.19 9.71 -7.84
N PHE A 66 6.02 9.12 -6.97
CA PHE A 66 5.64 7.92 -6.22
C PHE A 66 4.43 8.19 -5.32
N TRP A 67 4.43 9.29 -4.58
CA TRP A 67 3.37 9.64 -3.64
C TRP A 67 2.02 9.79 -4.36
N LEU A 68 2.00 10.39 -5.55
CA LEU A 68 0.78 10.47 -6.38
C LEU A 68 0.23 9.09 -6.74
N ARG A 69 1.09 8.15 -7.18
CA ARG A 69 0.68 6.76 -7.47
C ARG A 69 0.20 6.05 -6.22
N TYR A 70 0.93 6.19 -5.12
CA TYR A 70 0.58 5.59 -3.83
C TYR A 70 -0.78 6.06 -3.31
N ARG A 71 -1.09 7.36 -3.41
CA ARG A 71 -2.43 7.87 -3.05
C ARG A 71 -3.52 7.30 -3.93
N GLY A 72 -3.32 7.25 -5.25
CA GLY A 72 -4.31 6.66 -6.17
C GLY A 72 -4.61 5.20 -5.83
N TYR A 73 -3.56 4.42 -5.54
CA TYR A 73 -3.68 3.05 -5.05
C TYR A 73 -4.45 2.97 -3.71
N ALA A 74 -4.17 3.87 -2.77
CA ALA A 74 -4.81 3.87 -1.45
C ALA A 74 -6.31 4.19 -1.56
N ASP A 75 -6.66 5.22 -2.32
CA ASP A 75 -8.06 5.63 -2.55
C ASP A 75 -8.85 4.51 -3.23
N ARG A 76 -8.28 3.88 -4.27
CA ARG A 76 -8.90 2.75 -4.97
C ARG A 76 -9.03 1.52 -4.06
N SER A 77 -8.03 1.26 -3.22
CA SER A 77 -8.10 0.18 -2.23
C SER A 77 -9.21 0.41 -1.22
N GLU A 78 -9.40 1.64 -0.74
CA GLU A 78 -10.50 1.97 0.17
C GLU A 78 -11.87 1.77 -0.49
N GLN A 79 -12.02 2.20 -1.75
CA GLN A 79 -13.27 2.03 -2.49
C GLN A 79 -13.62 0.56 -2.76
N LEU A 80 -12.63 -0.24 -3.20
CA LEU A 80 -12.88 -1.61 -3.65
C LEU A 80 -12.84 -2.64 -2.52
N CYS A 81 -12.02 -2.42 -1.49
CA CYS A 81 -11.76 -3.42 -0.47
C CYS A 81 -12.52 -3.21 0.85
N ARG A 82 -13.30 -2.13 0.98
CA ARG A 82 -14.11 -1.83 2.18
C ARG A 82 -15.05 -2.97 2.59
N ALA A 83 -15.55 -3.76 1.64
CA ALA A 83 -16.41 -4.90 1.95
C ALA A 83 -15.69 -6.05 2.70
N TYR A 84 -14.35 -6.01 2.76
CA TYR A 84 -13.52 -7.02 3.43
C TYR A 84 -12.93 -6.55 4.77
N SER A 85 -13.15 -5.29 5.19
CA SER A 85 -12.64 -4.72 6.45
C SER A 85 -13.63 -4.87 7.60
#